data_AF-A0A963WCT8-F1
#
_entry.id   AF-A0A963WCT8-F1
#
_cell.length_a   1.000
_cell.length_b   1.000
_cell.length_c   1.000
_cell.angle_alpha   90.00
_cell.angle_beta   90.00
_cell.angle_gamma   90.00
#
_symmetry.space_group_name_H-M   'P 1'
#
loop_
_entity.id
_entity.type
_entity.pdbx_description
1 polymer ?
#
loop_
_entity_poly.entity_id
_entity_poly.type
_entity_poly.pdbx_seq_one_letter_code
_entity_poly.pdbx_strand_id
1 'polypeptide(L)'
;GSNDVANAVGPLAAIVDGLTSVGGEIHAKAAIPLWVMMVGAIGIALGLALYGPKVIRTVGSEITELDQMRAYCIAMAATITVIIASQLGLPVSSTHIAVGGVFGVGFLREW
;
A
#
# COMPACT_ATOMS: atom_id res chain seq x y z
N GLY A 1 1.84 -2.76 1.24
CA GLY A 1 2.48 -3.88 0.54
C GLY A 1 1.63 -4.38 -0.60
N SER A 2 0.68 -5.30 -0.36
CA SER A 2 -0.19 -5.88 -1.40
C SER A 2 -0.90 -4.83 -2.27
N ASN A 3 -1.56 -3.86 -1.64
CA ASN A 3 -2.24 -2.75 -2.31
C ASN A 3 -1.27 -1.87 -3.12
N ASP A 4 -0.09 -1.57 -2.56
CA ASP A 4 0.86 -0.65 -3.19
C ASP A 4 1.61 -1.31 -4.36
N VAL A 5 1.86 -2.62 -4.28
CA VAL A 5 2.39 -3.41 -5.41
C VAL A 5 1.39 -3.39 -6.56
N ALA A 6 0.09 -3.59 -6.30
CA ALA A 6 -0.93 -3.51 -7.34
C ALA A 6 -0.97 -2.12 -8.01
N ASN A 7 -0.87 -1.05 -7.23
CA ASN A 7 -0.81 0.32 -7.73
C ASN A 7 0.44 0.59 -8.59
N ALA A 8 1.61 0.09 -8.17
CA ALA A 8 2.87 0.29 -8.89
C ALA A 8 2.96 -0.54 -10.18
N VAL A 9 2.44 -1.77 -10.14
CA VAL A 9 2.60 -2.76 -11.20
C VAL A 9 1.46 -2.72 -12.22
N GLY A 10 0.30 -2.16 -11.85
CA GLY A 10 -0.89 -2.09 -12.70
C GLY A 10 -0.65 -1.48 -14.10
N PRO A 11 -0.02 -0.30 -14.23
CA PRO A 11 0.29 0.28 -15.54
C PRO A 11 1.23 -0.58 -16.38
N LEU A 12 2.26 -1.18 -15.76
CA LEU A 12 3.21 -2.05 -16.45
C LEU A 12 2.53 -3.34 -16.93
N ALA A 13 1.66 -3.92 -16.10
CA ALA A 13 0.87 -5.09 -16.44
C ALA A 13 -0.06 -4.82 -17.63
N ALA A 14 -0.70 -3.64 -17.67
CA ALA A 14 -1.56 -3.25 -18.79
C ALA A 14 -0.79 -3.10 -20.11
N ILE A 15 0.42 -2.52 -20.08
CA ILE A 15 1.30 -2.40 -21.25
C ILE A 15 1.73 -3.78 -21.76
N VAL A 16 2.15 -4.67 -20.84
CA VAL A 16 2.58 -6.03 -21.21
C VAL A 16 1.42 -6.80 -21.82
N ASP A 17 0.23 -6.77 -21.22
CA ASP A 17 -0.96 -7.44 -21.75
C ASP A 17 -1.25 -6.99 -23.19
N GLY A 18 -1.29 -5.67 -23.44
CA GLY A 18 -1.54 -5.11 -24.77
C GLY A 18 -0.48 -5.45 -25.83
N LEU A 19 0.78 -5.71 -25.43
CA LEU A 19 1.86 -6.13 -26.35
C LEU A 19 1.83 -7.63 -26.65
N THR A 20 1.42 -8.46 -25.69
CA THR A 20 1.34 -9.92 -25.87
C THR A 20 0.01 -10.41 -26.45
N SER A 21 -1.05 -9.60 -26.41
CA SER A 21 -2.33 -9.91 -27.06
C SER A 21 -2.20 -9.87 -28.58
N VAL A 22 -2.29 -11.03 -29.22
CA VAL A 22 -2.39 -11.16 -30.69
C VAL A 22 -3.71 -10.51 -31.14
N GLY A 23 -3.64 -9.24 -31.55
CA GLY A 23 -4.80 -8.45 -32.01
C GLY A 23 -5.08 -7.15 -31.26
N GLY A 24 -4.32 -6.82 -30.20
CA GLY A 24 -4.50 -5.56 -29.46
C GLY A 24 -5.73 -5.52 -28.54
N GLU A 25 -6.36 -6.68 -28.28
CA GLU A 25 -7.45 -6.78 -27.31
C GLU A 25 -6.89 -6.74 -25.87
N ILE A 26 -7.35 -5.77 -25.09
CA ILE A 26 -7.07 -5.69 -23.66
C ILE A 26 -8.08 -6.60 -22.96
N HIS A 27 -7.62 -7.71 -22.40
CA HIS A 27 -8.52 -8.63 -21.71
C HIS A 27 -8.96 -8.03 -20.37
N ALA A 28 -10.27 -8.07 -20.07
CA ALA A 28 -10.82 -7.57 -18.80
C ALA A 28 -10.27 -8.29 -17.55
N LYS A 29 -9.62 -9.44 -17.73
CA LYS A 29 -8.80 -10.13 -16.73
C LYS A 29 -7.41 -10.40 -17.32
N ALA A 30 -6.58 -9.38 -17.39
CA ALA A 30 -5.16 -9.55 -17.62
C ALA A 30 -4.54 -10.27 -16.41
N ALA A 31 -4.13 -11.52 -16.58
CA ALA A 31 -3.35 -12.21 -15.56
C ALA A 31 -1.97 -11.55 -15.49
N ILE A 32 -1.70 -10.84 -14.40
CA ILE A 32 -0.41 -10.15 -14.22
C ILE A 32 0.70 -11.20 -14.24
N PRO A 33 1.68 -11.11 -15.16
CA PRO A 33 2.76 -12.07 -15.20
C PRO A 33 3.59 -12.02 -13.91
N LEU A 34 4.04 -13.17 -13.44
CA LEU A 34 4.77 -13.29 -12.17
C LEU A 34 6.06 -12.44 -12.16
N TRP A 35 6.73 -12.30 -13.31
CA TRP A 35 7.91 -11.45 -13.45
C TRP A 35 7.60 -9.96 -13.23
N VAL A 36 6.43 -9.48 -13.67
CA VAL A 36 5.97 -8.09 -13.51
C VAL A 36 5.74 -7.79 -12.02
N MET A 37 5.14 -8.74 -11.29
CA MET A 37 5.01 -8.66 -9.83
C MET A 37 6.36 -8.64 -9.11
N MET A 38 7.32 -9.48 -9.54
CA MET A 38 8.65 -9.55 -8.94
C MET A 38 9.42 -8.22 -9.09
N VAL A 39 9.32 -7.58 -10.27
CA VAL A 39 9.92 -6.27 -10.51
C VAL A 39 9.33 -5.22 -9.56
N GLY A 40 8.01 -5.20 -9.39
CA GLY A 40 7.35 -4.29 -8.44
C GLY A 40 7.74 -4.54 -6.99
N ALA A 41 7.79 -5.81 -6.57
CA ALA A 41 8.18 -6.19 -5.21
C ALA A 41 9.62 -5.78 -4.89
N ILE A 42 10.55 -6.06 -5.80
CA ILE A 42 11.97 -5.67 -5.65
C ILE A 42 12.11 -4.15 -5.67
N GLY A 43 11.40 -3.45 -6.55
CA GLY A 43 11.42 -1.99 -6.64
C GLY A 43 10.98 -1.32 -5.34
N ILE A 44 9.87 -1.77 -4.75
CA ILE A 44 9.38 -1.26 -3.47
C ILE A 44 10.35 -1.62 -2.33
N ALA A 45 10.87 -2.85 -2.29
CA ALA A 45 11.82 -3.27 -1.27
C ALA A 45 13.12 -2.45 -1.31
N LEU A 46 13.67 -2.21 -2.50
CA LEU A 46 14.86 -1.38 -2.71
C LEU A 46 14.59 0.09 -2.36
N GLY A 47 13.46 0.64 -2.79
CA GLY A 47 13.06 2.01 -2.46
C GLY A 47 12.93 2.21 -0.95
N LEU A 48 12.33 1.25 -0.24
CA LEU A 48 12.22 1.26 1.21
C LEU A 48 13.60 1.10 1.88
N ALA A 49 14.49 0.25 1.35
CA ALA A 49 15.82 0.07 1.91
C ALA A 49 16.68 1.33 1.77
N LEU A 50 16.63 2.01 0.62
CA LEU A 50 17.43 3.20 0.31
C LEU A 50 16.90 4.46 1.00
N TYR A 51 15.59 4.70 0.94
CA TYR A 51 14.97 5.95 1.39
C TYR A 51 14.06 5.81 2.60
N GLY A 52 13.64 4.59 2.95
CA GLY A 52 12.76 4.31 4.08
C GLY A 52 13.30 4.78 5.43
N PRO A 53 14.59 4.59 5.79
CA PRO A 53 15.10 5.02 7.10
C PRO A 53 14.94 6.53 7.35
N LYS A 54 15.04 7.34 6.29
CA LYS A 54 14.86 8.80 6.38
C LYS A 54 13.40 9.17 6.62
N VAL A 55 12.49 8.53 5.89
CA VAL A 55 11.03 8.74 6.04
C VAL A 55 10.54 8.22 7.39
N ILE A 56 10.97 7.04 7.82
CA ILE A 56 10.61 6.45 9.13
C ILE A 56 11.08 7.35 10.27
N ARG A 57 12.28 7.94 10.19
CA ARG A 57 12.74 8.90 11.19
C ARG A 57 11.90 10.16 11.23
N THR A 58 11.57 10.75 10.07
CA THR A 58 10.75 11.97 10.01
C THR A 58 9.32 11.73 10.51
N VAL A 59 8.68 10.64 10.09
CA VAL A 59 7.33 10.24 10.55
C VAL A 59 7.34 9.87 12.04
N GLY A 60 8.41 9.20 12.50
CA GLY A 60 8.57 8.79 13.90
C GLY A 60 8.86 9.96 14.86
N SER A 61 9.43 11.06 14.38
CA SER A 61 9.72 12.24 15.21
C SER A 61 8.62 13.30 15.21
N GLU A 62 7.83 13.41 14.14
CA GLU A 62 6.92 14.55 13.91
C GLU A 62 5.46 14.32 14.34
N ILE A 63 5.00 13.07 14.52
CA ILE A 63 3.55 12.84 14.59
C ILE A 63 2.96 13.02 15.99
N THR A 64 3.63 12.62 17.09
CA THR A 64 3.31 12.91 18.53
C THR A 64 4.00 11.89 19.45
N GLU A 65 4.19 12.19 20.75
CA GLU A 65 4.41 11.15 21.77
C GLU A 65 3.15 10.26 21.89
N LEU A 66 2.97 9.36 20.93
CA LEU A 66 1.98 8.31 20.99
C LEU A 66 2.56 7.19 21.85
N ASP A 67 1.84 6.84 22.91
CA ASP A 67 2.11 5.61 23.65
C ASP A 67 2.18 4.44 22.67
N GLN A 68 3.15 3.54 22.87
CA GLN A 68 3.46 2.43 21.95
C GLN A 68 2.20 1.61 21.63
N MET A 69 1.31 1.47 22.59
CA MET A 69 0.02 0.78 22.46
C MET A 69 -0.92 1.46 21.47
N ARG A 70 -0.98 2.79 21.44
CA ARG A 70 -1.82 3.57 20.53
C ARG A 70 -1.30 3.48 19.10
N ALA A 71 0.01 3.62 18.91
CA ALA A 71 0.65 3.45 17.62
C ALA A 71 0.40 2.05 17.06
N TYR A 72 0.46 1.02 17.93
CA TYR A 72 0.12 -0.35 17.56
C TYR A 72 -1.34 -0.52 17.15
N CYS A 73 -2.29 0.04 17.91
CA CYS A 73 -3.72 0.00 17.55
C CYS A 73 -4.00 0.66 16.18
N ILE A 74 -3.38 1.83 15.91
CA ILE A 74 -3.50 2.52 14.62
C ILE A 74 -2.94 1.67 13.49
N ALA A 75 -1.74 1.10 13.68
CA ALA A 75 -1.09 0.25 12.68
C ALA A 75 -1.91 -1.02 12.39
N MET A 76 -2.46 -1.64 13.43
CA MET A 76 -3.32 -2.83 13.30
C MET A 76 -4.63 -2.51 12.58
N ALA A 77 -5.33 -1.44 12.98
CA ALA A 77 -6.55 -1.00 12.32
C ALA A 77 -6.28 -0.72 10.83
N ALA A 78 -5.22 0.02 10.52
CA ALA A 78 -4.85 0.32 9.14
C ALA A 78 -4.53 -0.94 8.33
N THR A 79 -3.80 -1.87 8.93
CA THR A 79 -3.43 -3.15 8.28
C THR A 79 -4.66 -3.99 7.96
N ILE A 80 -5.59 -4.13 8.92
CA ILE A 80 -6.83 -4.90 8.73
C ILE A 80 -7.66 -4.28 7.59
N THR A 81 -7.85 -2.96 7.59
CA THR A 81 -8.60 -2.27 6.55
C THR A 81 -7.96 -2.47 5.17
N VAL A 82 -6.64 -2.34 5.06
CA VAL A 82 -5.92 -2.55 3.78
C VAL A 82 -6.04 -4.00 3.31
N ILE A 83 -5.95 -4.99 4.20
CA ILE A 83 -6.07 -6.41 3.83
C ILE A 83 -7.48 -6.70 3.29
N ILE A 84 -8.52 -6.25 3.99
CA ILE A 84 -9.91 -6.46 3.55
C ILE A 84 -10.15 -5.80 2.19
N ALA A 85 -9.72 -4.53 2.03
CA ALA A 85 -9.84 -3.83 0.76
C ALA A 85 -9.06 -4.51 -0.37
N SER A 86 -7.84 -4.99 -0.09
CA SER A 86 -7.01 -5.72 -1.06
C SER A 86 -7.68 -7.02 -1.50
N GLN A 87 -8.29 -7.77 -0.58
CA GLN A 87 -9.01 -9.01 -0.91
C GLN A 87 -10.26 -8.75 -1.76
N LEU A 88 -10.91 -7.60 -1.57
CA LEU A 88 -12.02 -7.15 -2.42
C LEU A 88 -11.55 -6.56 -3.75
N GLY A 89 -10.25 -6.44 -3.98
CA GLY A 89 -9.69 -5.85 -5.20
C GLY A 89 -9.91 -4.33 -5.32
N LEU A 90 -10.22 -3.66 -4.21
CA LEU A 90 -10.49 -2.23 -4.18
C LEU A 90 -9.18 -1.44 -4.05
N PRO A 91 -8.87 -0.52 -4.97
CA PRO A 91 -7.72 0.37 -4.84
C PRO A 91 -8.01 1.38 -3.73
N VAL A 92 -7.26 1.31 -2.64
CA VAL A 92 -7.45 2.17 -1.47
C VAL A 92 -6.22 3.01 -1.16
N SER A 93 -6.43 4.18 -0.56
CA SER A 93 -5.37 5.09 -0.12
C SER A 93 -4.89 4.72 1.29
N SER A 94 -3.66 4.21 1.41
CA SER A 94 -3.05 3.84 2.70
C SER A 94 -2.85 5.04 3.62
N THR A 95 -2.64 6.24 3.06
CA THR A 95 -2.54 7.49 3.83
C THR A 95 -3.87 7.86 4.49
N HIS A 96 -5.00 7.79 3.76
CA HIS A 96 -6.32 8.05 4.35
C HIS A 96 -6.67 7.05 5.46
N ILE A 97 -6.32 5.78 5.27
CA ILE A 97 -6.55 4.74 6.27
C ILE A 97 -5.73 5.03 7.53
N ALA A 98 -4.45 5.39 7.39
CA ALA A 98 -3.60 5.74 8.52
C ALA A 98 -4.10 6.99 9.26
N VAL A 99 -4.45 8.05 8.53
CA VAL A 99 -5.00 9.29 9.08
C VAL A 99 -6.32 9.03 9.80
N GLY A 100 -7.22 8.22 9.23
CA GLY A 100 -8.47 7.80 9.87
C GLY A 100 -8.24 7.02 11.17
N GLY A 101 -7.23 6.15 11.21
CA GLY A 101 -6.83 5.44 12.43
C GLY A 101 -6.33 6.38 13.54
N VAL A 102 -5.51 7.38 13.18
CA VAL A 102 -5.04 8.42 14.10
C VAL A 102 -6.23 9.22 14.66
N PHE A 103 -7.17 9.65 13.81
CA PHE A 103 -8.38 10.33 14.26
C PHE A 103 -9.23 9.45 15.18
N GLY A 104 -9.40 8.17 14.86
CA GLY A 104 -10.16 7.23 15.69
C GLY A 104 -9.61 7.07 17.11
N VAL A 105 -8.28 6.96 17.26
CA VAL A 105 -7.62 6.90 18.57
C VAL A 105 -7.61 8.27 19.28
N GLY A 106 -7.54 9.37 18.52
CA GLY A 106 -7.63 10.74 19.02
C GLY A 106 -8.99 11.03 19.66
N PHE A 107 -10.09 10.66 18.99
CA PHE A 107 -11.44 10.80 19.55
C PHE A 107 -11.62 10.05 20.87
N LEU A 108 -11.05 8.85 21.00
CA LEU A 108 -11.12 8.06 22.23
C LEU A 108 -10.29 8.65 23.39
N ARG A 109 -9.49 9.70 23.15
CA ARG A 109 -8.68 10.39 24.17
C ARG A 109 -9.40 11.58 24.80
N GLU A 110 -10.31 12.23 24.07
CA GLU A 110 -11.01 13.44 24.54
C GLU A 110 -12.37 13.14 25.19
N TRP A 111 -12.67 11.87 25.44
CA TRP A 111 -13.77 11.38 26.28
C TRP A 111 -13.20 10.59 27.45
#